data_AF-A0A7S1PF48-F1
#
_entry.id   AF-A0A7S1PF48-F1
#
_cell.length_a   1.000
_cell.length_b   1.000
_cell.length_c   1.000
_cell.angle_alpha   90.00
_cell.angle_beta   90.00
_cell.angle_gamma   90.00
#
_symmetry.space_group_name_H-M   'P 1'
#
loop_
_entity.id
_entity.type
_entity.pdbx_description
1 polymer ?
#
loop_
_entity_poly.entity_id
_entity_poly.type
_entity_poly.pdbx_seq_one_letter_code
_entity_poly.pdbx_strand_id
1 'polypeptide(L)'
;ANIAPSARRAWAMVTSAVTGSRADRMYLWSEVRGALADGGKSISHPEYLLRLLYVIEEGGCWERSVPLIYFIKNSHLILSLPIIVSADDLRRVGSRAVFDSRPDAVRQYSLFSHRFTWMAPHSRLSRVDGQDRLGPPMRAHPMTFLTPDTLPASIPLAIDFNASDPPTQCVCVGCNLGCNLVAASFTDHVVLSLSHLASAASDPSLLPYDATDVIPVADQQRLKDSIGQAGRAIWRGHRLVDVCDSGRGGRRAKMAILCGCKATDEFAVRVALGGSGMWDVLEVSTTERVVWAGKGVAERFPRTAAVLIDVVEALSVCV
;
A
#
# COMPACT_ATOMS: atom_id res chain seq x y z
N ALA A 1 32.11 -2.47 34.24
CA ALA A 1 32.62 -2.50 32.86
C ALA A 1 32.83 -1.07 32.37
N ASN A 2 34.04 -0.73 31.92
CA ASN A 2 34.41 0.63 31.51
C ASN A 2 33.76 1.00 30.16
N ILE A 3 32.56 1.58 30.22
CA ILE A 3 31.94 2.23 29.08
C ILE A 3 32.78 3.47 28.73
N ALA A 4 33.27 3.53 27.48
CA ALA A 4 34.07 4.64 26.96
C ALA A 4 33.39 6.01 27.25
N PRO A 5 34.14 7.08 27.57
CA PRO A 5 33.56 8.40 27.88
C PRO A 5 32.60 8.94 26.80
N SER A 6 32.82 8.57 25.53
CA SER A 6 31.96 8.90 24.40
C SER A 6 30.59 8.19 24.45
N ALA A 7 30.55 6.93 24.89
CA ALA A 7 29.31 6.16 25.02
C ALA A 7 28.46 6.63 26.22
N ARG A 8 29.08 7.15 27.29
CA ARG A 8 28.33 7.80 28.39
C ARG A 8 27.68 9.12 27.95
N ARG A 9 28.34 9.90 27.09
CA ARG A 9 27.77 11.12 26.52
C ARG A 9 26.61 10.81 25.57
N ALA A 10 26.76 9.80 24.71
CA ALA A 10 25.69 9.37 23.82
C ALA A 10 24.46 8.85 24.59
N TRP A 11 24.67 8.09 25.67
CA TRP A 11 23.57 7.61 26.52
C TRP A 11 22.87 8.76 27.27
N ALA A 12 23.63 9.75 27.78
CA ALA A 12 23.07 10.96 28.38
C ALA A 12 22.26 11.79 27.36
N MET A 13 22.71 11.88 26.09
CA MET A 13 21.97 12.57 25.01
C MET A 13 20.68 11.85 24.63
N VAL A 14 20.69 10.52 24.53
CA VAL A 14 19.49 9.71 24.24
C VAL A 14 18.49 9.81 25.39
N THR A 15 18.96 9.74 26.64
CA THR A 15 18.10 9.90 27.82
C THR A 15 17.48 11.31 27.85
N SER A 16 18.26 12.35 27.57
CA SER A 16 17.78 13.74 27.49
C SER A 16 16.82 13.99 26.31
N ALA A 17 16.97 13.28 25.19
CA ALA A 17 16.04 13.38 24.06
C ALA A 17 14.67 12.74 24.36
N VAL A 18 14.67 11.67 25.17
CA VAL A 18 13.47 10.94 25.60
C VAL A 18 12.75 11.66 26.75
N THR A 19 13.47 12.32 27.65
CA THR A 19 12.88 12.96 28.85
C THR A 19 12.83 14.49 28.81
N GLY A 20 13.43 15.13 27.80
CA GLY A 20 13.56 16.58 27.69
C GLY A 20 12.34 17.29 27.08
N SER A 21 12.23 18.59 27.33
CA SER A 21 11.17 19.42 26.74
C SER A 21 11.34 19.53 25.23
N ARG A 22 10.29 19.97 24.51
CA ARG A 22 10.35 20.20 23.05
C ARG A 22 11.48 21.17 22.64
N ALA A 23 11.84 22.11 23.51
CA ALA A 23 12.95 23.05 23.28
C ALA A 23 14.33 22.37 23.42
N ASP A 24 14.48 21.47 24.40
CA ASP A 24 15.73 20.71 24.61
C ASP A 24 16.00 19.77 23.43
N ARG A 25 14.93 19.17 22.88
CA ARG A 25 15.02 18.39 21.64
C ARG A 25 15.50 19.26 20.48
N MET A 26 14.97 20.47 20.30
CA MET A 26 15.38 21.40 19.21
C MET A 26 16.85 21.82 19.29
N TYR A 27 17.42 21.97 20.50
CA TYR A 27 18.83 22.34 20.68
C TYR A 27 19.77 21.19 20.32
N LEU A 28 19.43 19.94 20.68
CA LEU A 28 20.19 18.75 20.30
C LEU A 28 20.25 18.56 18.76
N TRP A 29 19.20 18.97 18.05
CA TRP A 29 19.13 18.91 16.58
C TRP A 29 20.00 19.95 15.85
N SER A 30 20.46 21.03 16.50
CA SER A 30 21.36 22.01 15.86
C SER A 30 22.80 21.50 15.85
N GLU A 31 23.26 20.82 16.89
CA GLU A 31 24.59 20.19 16.96
C GLU A 31 24.73 19.01 15.99
N VAL A 32 23.69 18.17 15.86
CA VAL A 32 23.68 17.06 14.89
C VAL A 32 23.75 17.59 13.45
N ARG A 33 23.25 18.79 13.17
CA ARG A 33 23.26 19.42 11.85
C ARG A 33 24.67 19.67 11.30
N GLY A 34 25.65 19.91 12.17
CA GLY A 34 27.05 20.10 11.79
C GLY A 34 27.75 18.82 11.32
N ALA A 35 27.24 17.64 11.71
CA ALA A 35 27.81 16.35 11.33
C ALA A 35 27.23 15.76 10.02
N LEU A 36 26.18 16.39 9.46
CA LEU A 36 25.38 15.88 8.33
C LEU A 36 25.89 16.31 6.93
N ALA A 37 27.06 16.94 6.83
CA ALA A 37 27.55 17.51 5.56
C ALA A 37 28.36 16.55 4.66
N ASP A 38 28.68 15.33 5.09
CA ASP A 38 29.55 14.43 4.33
C ASP A 38 28.79 13.28 3.65
N GLY A 39 28.83 13.28 2.32
CA GLY A 39 28.30 12.22 1.47
C GLY A 39 28.90 10.85 1.76
N GLY A 40 28.03 9.84 1.82
CA GLY A 40 28.40 8.41 1.69
C GLY A 40 28.83 7.67 2.95
N LYS A 41 28.87 8.28 4.15
CA LYS A 41 29.21 7.57 5.38
C LYS A 41 28.02 6.80 5.97
N SER A 42 28.29 5.62 6.53
CA SER A 42 27.31 4.82 7.27
C SER A 42 26.68 5.69 8.36
N ILE A 43 25.35 5.64 8.49
CA ILE A 43 24.64 6.31 9.58
C ILE A 43 25.30 5.92 10.92
N SER A 44 25.62 6.90 11.76
CA SER A 44 26.16 6.57 13.08
C SER A 44 25.08 5.87 13.91
N HIS A 45 25.47 5.06 14.90
CA HIS A 45 24.48 4.39 15.76
C HIS A 45 23.55 5.37 16.48
N PRO A 46 24.03 6.51 17.05
CA PRO A 46 23.14 7.53 17.60
C PRO A 46 22.20 8.14 16.56
N GLU A 47 22.69 8.44 15.36
CA GLU A 47 21.86 8.99 14.28
C GLU A 47 20.78 7.98 13.85
N TYR A 48 21.12 6.69 13.76
CA TYR A 48 20.16 5.63 13.48
C TYR A 48 19.03 5.60 14.51
N LEU A 49 19.37 5.59 15.81
CA LEU A 49 18.37 5.54 16.88
C LEU A 49 17.47 6.79 16.89
N LEU A 50 18.07 7.98 16.70
CA LEU A 50 17.30 9.23 16.66
C LEU A 50 16.36 9.30 15.46
N ARG A 51 16.82 8.87 14.27
CA ARG A 51 15.96 8.79 13.09
C ARG A 51 14.87 7.73 13.25
N LEU A 52 15.21 6.57 13.82
CA LEU A 52 14.25 5.50 14.05
C LEU A 52 13.15 5.96 15.01
N LEU A 53 13.53 6.56 16.15
CA LEU A 53 12.59 7.11 17.11
C LEU A 53 11.67 8.15 16.45
N TYR A 54 12.25 9.08 15.70
CA TYR A 54 11.50 10.10 14.98
C TYR A 54 10.49 9.51 13.99
N VAL A 55 10.91 8.52 13.18
CA VAL A 55 10.02 7.86 12.22
C VAL A 55 8.88 7.13 12.93
N ILE A 56 9.16 6.47 14.06
CA ILE A 56 8.13 5.77 14.84
C ILE A 56 7.12 6.77 15.41
N GLU A 57 7.59 7.86 16.03
CA GLU A 57 6.75 8.87 16.69
C GLU A 57 5.94 9.71 15.68
N GLU A 58 6.56 10.15 14.59
CA GLU A 58 5.98 11.10 13.63
C GLU A 58 5.44 10.42 12.37
N GLY A 59 5.52 9.09 12.29
CA GLY A 59 4.99 8.28 11.19
C GLY A 59 3.46 8.17 11.19
N GLY A 60 2.78 8.66 12.22
CA GLY A 60 1.33 8.55 12.38
C GLY A 60 0.89 7.17 12.89
N CYS A 61 -0.36 6.78 12.60
CA CYS A 61 -0.96 5.54 13.08
C CYS A 61 -0.46 4.30 12.31
N TRP A 62 0.54 3.61 12.85
CA TRP A 62 1.17 2.45 12.21
C TRP A 62 0.24 1.24 12.07
N GLU A 63 -0.77 1.12 12.93
CA GLU A 63 -1.79 0.07 12.87
C GLU A 63 -2.51 0.04 11.51
N ARG A 64 -2.66 1.20 10.87
CA ARG A 64 -3.25 1.30 9.51
C ARG A 64 -2.42 0.58 8.45
N SER A 65 -1.10 0.57 8.60
CA SER A 65 -0.20 -0.05 7.63
C SER A 65 -0.17 -1.59 7.74
N VAL A 66 -0.60 -2.15 8.89
CA VAL A 66 -0.51 -3.58 9.17
C VAL A 66 -1.28 -4.43 8.15
N PRO A 67 -2.55 -4.14 7.80
CA PRO A 67 -3.26 -4.88 6.75
C PRO A 67 -2.57 -4.84 5.39
N LEU A 68 -1.99 -3.68 5.03
CA LEU A 68 -1.24 -3.54 3.77
C LEU A 68 0.03 -4.40 3.78
N ILE A 69 0.77 -4.42 4.89
CA ILE A 69 1.98 -5.24 5.03
C ILE A 69 1.65 -6.73 4.90
N TYR A 70 0.57 -7.20 5.53
CA TYR A 70 0.12 -8.57 5.36
C TYR A 70 -0.31 -8.85 3.92
N PHE A 71 -1.06 -7.94 3.29
CA PHE A 71 -1.47 -8.09 1.90
C PHE A 71 -0.25 -8.22 0.97
N ILE A 72 0.78 -7.40 1.16
CA ILE A 72 2.03 -7.45 0.40
C ILE A 72 2.75 -8.79 0.62
N LYS A 73 2.86 -9.25 1.88
CA LYS A 73 3.47 -10.56 2.21
C LYS A 73 2.71 -11.72 1.58
N ASN A 74 1.38 -11.72 1.72
CA ASN A 74 0.51 -12.78 1.20
C ASN A 74 0.36 -12.71 -0.33
N SER A 75 0.72 -11.58 -0.94
CA SER A 75 0.87 -11.44 -2.39
C SER A 75 2.27 -11.86 -2.89
N HIS A 76 3.14 -12.39 -2.01
CA HIS A 76 4.52 -12.80 -2.30
C HIS A 76 5.43 -11.65 -2.79
N LEU A 77 5.11 -10.40 -2.41
CA LEU A 77 5.84 -9.20 -2.86
C LEU A 77 6.94 -8.74 -1.89
N ILE A 78 6.96 -9.29 -0.67
CA ILE A 78 8.09 -9.21 0.26
C ILE A 78 8.49 -10.61 0.73
N LEU A 79 9.78 -10.79 1.00
CA LEU A 79 10.34 -12.11 1.29
C LEU A 79 9.92 -12.67 2.65
N SER A 80 9.78 -11.83 3.68
CA SER A 80 9.45 -12.29 5.03
C SER A 80 9.02 -11.15 5.96
N LEU A 81 8.24 -11.51 6.98
CA LEU A 81 7.98 -10.69 8.17
C LEU A 81 8.67 -11.34 9.39
N PRO A 82 9.09 -10.55 10.42
CA PRO A 82 8.96 -9.10 10.53
C PRO A 82 9.95 -8.32 9.63
N ILE A 83 9.61 -7.07 9.30
CA ILE A 83 10.54 -6.16 8.60
C ILE A 83 11.52 -5.58 9.63
N ILE A 84 12.81 -5.91 9.48
CA ILE A 84 13.86 -5.33 10.33
C ILE A 84 14.29 -3.99 9.73
N VAL A 85 14.01 -2.90 10.45
CA VAL A 85 14.34 -1.54 10.01
C VAL A 85 15.85 -1.29 10.14
N SER A 86 16.50 -1.13 9.00
CA SER A 86 17.93 -0.87 8.83
C SER A 86 18.23 0.61 8.63
N ALA A 87 19.52 0.94 8.75
CA ALA A 87 20.07 2.23 8.37
C ALA A 87 19.69 2.68 6.95
N ASP A 88 19.65 1.76 5.99
CA ASP A 88 19.30 2.04 4.60
C ASP A 88 17.84 2.46 4.46
N ASP A 89 16.94 1.86 5.23
CA ASP A 89 15.51 2.20 5.22
C ASP A 89 15.32 3.64 5.67
N LEU A 90 15.93 4.01 6.80
CA LEU A 90 15.85 5.37 7.37
C LEU A 90 16.51 6.42 6.48
N ARG A 91 17.51 6.05 5.67
CA ARG A 91 18.08 6.95 4.66
C ARG A 91 17.11 7.18 3.50
N ARG A 92 16.37 6.15 3.08
CA ARG A 92 15.45 6.21 1.94
C ARG A 92 14.15 6.95 2.22
N VAL A 93 13.73 7.01 3.48
CA VAL A 93 12.63 7.86 3.94
C VAL A 93 12.84 9.33 3.52
N GLY A 94 14.10 9.78 3.52
CA GLY A 94 14.52 11.11 3.09
C GLY A 94 14.94 12.01 4.26
N SER A 95 14.97 13.31 4.01
CA SER A 95 15.19 14.29 5.06
C SER A 95 13.94 14.47 5.91
N ARG A 96 14.10 15.03 7.12
CA ARG A 96 12.98 15.38 8.00
C ARG A 96 11.94 16.25 7.30
N ALA A 97 12.36 17.27 6.55
CA ALA A 97 11.43 18.14 5.81
C ALA A 97 10.64 17.38 4.72
N VAL A 98 11.24 16.38 4.08
CA VAL A 98 10.54 15.53 3.12
C VAL A 98 9.56 14.60 3.82
N PHE A 99 9.94 14.03 4.96
CA PHE A 99 9.05 13.19 5.77
C PHE A 99 7.85 13.97 6.29
N ASP A 100 8.10 15.12 6.92
CA ASP A 100 7.06 15.95 7.53
C ASP A 100 6.08 16.54 6.49
N SER A 101 6.51 16.74 5.23
CA SER A 101 5.63 17.24 4.17
C SER A 101 4.69 16.17 3.57
N ARG A 102 4.89 14.89 3.90
CA ARG A 102 4.05 13.78 3.43
C ARG A 102 2.87 13.51 4.36
N PRO A 103 1.73 13.04 3.84
CA PRO A 103 0.68 12.42 4.65
C PRO A 103 1.19 11.15 5.37
N ASP A 104 0.56 10.78 6.49
CA ASP A 104 0.99 9.65 7.33
C ASP A 104 1.11 8.34 6.54
N ALA A 105 0.14 7.98 5.71
CA ALA A 105 0.18 6.76 4.91
C ALA A 105 1.43 6.71 3.98
N VAL A 106 1.83 7.86 3.44
CA VAL A 106 3.00 8.00 2.57
C VAL A 106 4.29 7.95 3.38
N ARG A 107 4.31 8.55 4.58
CA ARG A 107 5.42 8.43 5.54
C ARG A 107 5.69 6.97 5.89
N GLN A 108 4.65 6.24 6.29
CA GLN A 108 4.73 4.82 6.64
C GLN A 108 5.21 3.99 5.48
N TYR A 109 4.60 4.17 4.30
CA TYR A 109 4.96 3.44 3.09
C TYR A 109 6.39 3.72 2.62
N SER A 110 6.88 4.96 2.81
CA SER A 110 8.25 5.33 2.45
C SER A 110 9.31 4.50 3.18
N LEU A 111 8.99 3.93 4.35
CA LEU A 111 9.92 3.12 5.14
C LEU A 111 10.19 1.74 4.52
N PHE A 112 9.21 1.16 3.82
CA PHE A 112 9.32 -0.23 3.34
C PHE A 112 9.05 -0.41 1.84
N SER A 113 8.60 0.61 1.11
CA SER A 113 8.26 0.49 -0.32
C SER A 113 9.42 0.05 -1.23
N HIS A 114 10.68 0.23 -0.80
CA HIS A 114 11.85 -0.23 -1.54
C HIS A 114 12.26 -1.68 -1.22
N ARG A 115 11.62 -2.32 -0.24
CA ARG A 115 11.89 -3.70 0.17
C ARG A 115 11.15 -4.73 -0.70
N PHE A 116 10.29 -4.27 -1.61
CA PHE A 116 9.57 -5.16 -2.50
C PHE A 116 10.54 -5.91 -3.42
N THR A 117 10.16 -7.13 -3.77
CA THR A 117 10.93 -7.94 -4.71
C THR A 117 11.06 -7.23 -6.05
N TRP A 118 12.08 -7.61 -6.82
CA TRP A 118 12.34 -7.05 -8.15
C TRP A 118 11.16 -7.17 -9.11
N MET A 119 10.17 -8.03 -8.80
CA MET A 119 8.93 -8.24 -9.55
C MET A 119 7.88 -7.14 -9.31
N ALA A 120 8.06 -6.27 -8.31
CA ALA A 120 7.15 -5.15 -8.03
C ALA A 120 7.84 -3.77 -8.07
N PRO A 121 8.59 -3.43 -9.13
CA PRO A 121 9.28 -2.14 -9.18
C PRO A 121 8.27 -0.98 -9.35
N HIS A 122 7.03 -1.28 -9.77
CA HIS A 122 5.97 -0.29 -9.98
C HIS A 122 5.27 0.21 -8.72
N SER A 123 5.61 -0.34 -7.55
CA SER A 123 5.04 0.10 -6.28
C SER A 123 6.06 0.86 -5.43
N ARG A 124 7.25 1.14 -5.96
CA ARG A 124 8.29 1.85 -5.23
C ARG A 124 7.97 3.34 -5.13
N LEU A 125 8.04 3.88 -3.91
CA LEU A 125 7.99 5.32 -3.70
C LEU A 125 9.36 5.93 -3.98
N SER A 126 9.37 7.02 -4.73
CA SER A 126 10.56 7.81 -5.01
C SER A 126 10.21 9.30 -4.99
N ARG A 127 11.22 10.16 -4.96
CA ARG A 127 11.03 11.61 -5.06
C ARG A 127 11.95 12.17 -6.13
N VAL A 128 11.37 12.93 -7.06
CA VAL A 128 12.06 13.56 -8.19
C VAL A 128 11.57 14.99 -8.28
N ASP A 129 12.50 15.95 -8.34
CA ASP A 129 12.20 17.40 -8.41
C ASP A 129 11.21 17.88 -7.34
N GLY A 130 11.34 17.35 -6.12
CA GLY A 130 10.48 17.70 -5.00
C GLY A 130 9.06 17.14 -5.09
N GLN A 131 8.76 16.22 -6.02
CA GLN A 131 7.47 15.55 -6.15
C GLN A 131 7.58 14.06 -5.86
N ASP A 132 6.65 13.52 -5.06
CA ASP A 132 6.57 12.07 -4.83
C ASP A 132 6.05 11.37 -6.09
N ARG A 133 6.67 10.23 -6.41
CA ARG A 133 6.32 9.41 -7.56
C ARG A 133 6.22 7.94 -7.15
N LEU A 134 5.23 7.25 -7.70
CA LEU A 134 5.04 5.81 -7.52
C LEU A 134 5.35 5.09 -8.83
N GLY A 135 6.26 4.12 -8.79
CA GLY A 135 6.62 3.36 -9.98
C GLY A 135 8.10 3.02 -10.06
N PRO A 136 8.52 2.30 -11.13
CA PRO A 136 9.94 2.05 -11.34
C PRO A 136 10.62 3.37 -11.73
N PRO A 137 11.93 3.56 -11.46
CA PRO A 137 12.60 4.85 -11.68
C PRO A 137 12.36 5.51 -13.05
N MET A 138 12.25 4.72 -14.13
CA MET A 138 12.03 5.23 -15.49
C MET A 138 10.56 5.39 -15.90
N ARG A 139 9.60 4.89 -15.11
CA ARG A 139 8.15 5.02 -15.36
C ARG A 139 7.41 5.41 -14.07
N ALA A 140 8.09 6.15 -13.19
CA ALA A 140 7.52 6.58 -11.93
C ALA A 140 6.54 7.71 -12.21
N HIS A 141 5.31 7.54 -11.75
CA HIS A 141 4.22 8.44 -12.03
C HIS A 141 4.11 9.48 -10.91
N PRO A 142 4.04 10.78 -11.24
CA PRO A 142 3.85 11.82 -10.25
C PRO A 142 2.52 11.62 -9.52
N MET A 143 2.59 11.77 -8.20
CA MET A 143 1.43 11.73 -7.33
C MET A 143 1.07 13.13 -6.86
N THR A 144 -0.23 13.37 -6.75
CA THR A 144 -0.81 14.54 -6.11
C THR A 144 -1.76 14.08 -5.02
N PHE A 145 -1.49 14.48 -3.78
CA PHE A 145 -2.36 14.22 -2.64
C PHE A 145 -3.46 15.28 -2.63
N LEU A 146 -4.70 14.86 -2.86
CA LEU A 146 -5.83 15.76 -3.01
C LEU A 146 -6.38 16.16 -1.64
N THR A 147 -6.78 17.41 -1.55
CA THR A 147 -7.54 18.01 -0.45
C THR A 147 -9.02 18.09 -0.84
N PRO A 148 -9.94 18.40 0.08
CA PRO A 148 -11.35 18.60 -0.28
C PRO A 148 -11.53 19.68 -1.35
N ASP A 149 -10.70 20.72 -1.34
CA ASP A 149 -10.77 21.84 -2.30
C ASP A 149 -10.19 21.51 -3.68
N THR A 150 -9.28 20.53 -3.75
CA THR A 150 -8.60 20.14 -5.00
C THR A 150 -9.17 18.85 -5.59
N LEU A 151 -10.08 18.19 -4.88
CA LEU A 151 -10.77 17.00 -5.35
C LEU A 151 -11.74 17.38 -6.50
N PRO A 152 -11.60 16.78 -7.70
CA PRO A 152 -12.47 17.11 -8.80
C PRO A 152 -13.92 16.72 -8.51
N ALA A 153 -14.84 17.69 -8.56
CA ALA A 153 -16.28 17.50 -8.27
C ALA A 153 -16.95 16.47 -9.20
N SER A 154 -16.36 16.20 -10.36
CA SER A 154 -16.84 15.22 -11.34
C SER A 154 -16.50 13.77 -11.01
N ILE A 155 -15.75 13.49 -9.93
CA ILE A 155 -15.30 12.13 -9.61
C ILE A 155 -16.28 11.46 -8.64
N PRO A 156 -17.02 10.42 -9.08
CA PRO A 156 -18.04 9.76 -8.28
C PRO A 156 -17.43 8.69 -7.36
N LEU A 157 -16.39 9.05 -6.60
CA LEU A 157 -15.81 8.14 -5.60
C LEU A 157 -16.56 8.30 -4.28
N ALA A 158 -16.74 7.19 -3.57
CA ALA A 158 -17.29 7.23 -2.23
C ALA A 158 -16.16 7.58 -1.24
N ILE A 159 -15.79 8.86 -1.21
CA ILE A 159 -14.65 9.35 -0.44
C ILE A 159 -15.12 9.71 0.97
N ASP A 160 -14.69 8.92 1.94
CA ASP A 160 -14.60 9.36 3.33
C ASP A 160 -13.24 10.03 3.51
N PHE A 161 -13.23 11.36 3.44
CA PHE A 161 -11.97 12.10 3.36
C PHE A 161 -11.12 11.90 4.62
N ASN A 162 -9.93 11.33 4.45
CA ASN A 162 -8.97 11.09 5.52
C ASN A 162 -7.65 11.78 5.18
N ALA A 163 -7.33 12.89 5.85
CA ALA A 163 -6.10 13.65 5.60
C ALA A 163 -4.81 12.82 5.81
N SER A 164 -4.85 11.81 6.69
CA SER A 164 -3.72 10.92 6.94
C SER A 164 -3.53 9.86 5.85
N ASP A 165 -4.53 9.62 5.00
CA ASP A 165 -4.46 8.72 3.83
C ASP A 165 -5.31 9.32 2.69
N PRO A 166 -4.89 10.46 2.13
CA PRO A 166 -5.75 11.30 1.31
C PRO A 166 -6.02 10.67 -0.07
N PRO A 167 -7.13 11.04 -0.71
CA PRO A 167 -7.35 10.70 -2.12
C PRO A 167 -6.13 11.11 -2.94
N THR A 168 -5.70 10.22 -3.82
CA THR A 168 -4.42 10.40 -4.52
C THR A 168 -4.65 10.31 -6.01
N GLN A 169 -4.23 11.36 -6.71
CA GLN A 169 -4.19 11.41 -8.15
C GLN A 169 -2.81 10.97 -8.64
N CYS A 170 -2.79 10.17 -9.69
CA CYS A 170 -1.58 9.66 -10.32
C CYS A 170 -1.71 9.81 -11.84
N VAL A 171 -0.77 10.55 -12.42
CA VAL A 171 -0.77 10.79 -13.87
C VAL A 171 0.18 9.80 -14.52
N CYS A 172 -0.37 8.90 -15.34
CA CYS A 172 0.44 7.91 -16.02
C CYS A 172 1.20 8.53 -17.20
N VAL A 173 2.44 8.94 -16.94
CA VAL A 173 3.37 9.46 -17.94
C VAL A 173 3.79 8.34 -18.89
N GLY A 174 3.41 8.44 -20.17
CA GLY A 174 3.78 7.49 -21.22
C GLY A 174 2.81 6.34 -21.45
N CYS A 175 1.66 6.28 -20.76
CA CYS A 175 0.56 5.46 -21.25
C CYS A 175 -0.03 6.15 -22.49
N ASN A 176 -0.10 5.47 -23.64
CA ASN A 176 -0.78 5.97 -24.86
C ASN A 176 -2.28 6.29 -24.62
N LEU A 177 -2.77 6.00 -23.42
CA LEU A 177 -4.16 6.13 -23.01
C LEU A 177 -4.45 7.47 -22.30
N GLY A 178 -3.45 8.26 -21.90
CA GLY A 178 -3.65 9.54 -21.19
C GLY A 178 -4.34 9.37 -19.83
N CYS A 179 -4.10 8.23 -19.20
CA CYS A 179 -4.78 7.76 -18.02
C CYS A 179 -4.44 8.61 -16.78
N ASN A 180 -5.48 9.15 -16.14
CA ASN A 180 -5.37 10.01 -14.97
C ASN A 180 -6.19 9.38 -13.84
N LEU A 181 -5.52 8.57 -13.04
CA LEU A 181 -6.17 7.75 -12.05
C LEU A 181 -6.28 8.52 -10.74
N VAL A 182 -7.49 8.60 -10.20
CA VAL A 182 -7.75 9.11 -8.86
C VAL A 182 -8.22 7.94 -8.01
N ALA A 183 -7.47 7.65 -6.95
CA ALA A 183 -7.86 6.67 -5.94
C ALA A 183 -8.50 7.37 -4.73
N ALA A 184 -9.44 6.69 -4.08
CA ALA A 184 -10.08 7.20 -2.87
C ALA A 184 -9.10 7.42 -1.70
N SER A 185 -7.95 6.74 -1.72
CA SER A 185 -6.83 6.95 -0.79
C SER A 185 -5.48 6.63 -1.44
N PHE A 186 -4.38 7.07 -0.82
CA PHE A 186 -3.02 6.68 -1.25
C PHE A 186 -2.83 5.16 -1.13
N THR A 187 -3.32 4.57 -0.05
CA THR A 187 -3.24 3.12 0.16
C THR A 187 -3.98 2.35 -0.95
N ASP A 188 -5.12 2.83 -1.42
CA ASP A 188 -5.87 2.19 -2.51
C ASP A 188 -5.09 2.23 -3.83
N HIS A 189 -4.41 3.34 -4.10
CA HIS A 189 -3.52 3.44 -5.25
C HIS A 189 -2.38 2.41 -5.16
N VAL A 190 -1.77 2.25 -3.97
CA VAL A 190 -0.73 1.26 -3.72
C VAL A 190 -1.27 -0.16 -3.96
N VAL A 191 -2.41 -0.51 -3.37
CA VAL A 191 -3.02 -1.85 -3.52
C VAL A 191 -3.33 -2.15 -4.98
N LEU A 192 -3.89 -1.19 -5.72
CA LEU A 192 -4.17 -1.37 -7.15
C LEU A 192 -2.86 -1.58 -7.95
N SER A 193 -1.84 -0.78 -7.66
CA SER A 193 -0.53 -0.89 -8.33
C SER A 193 0.11 -2.25 -8.09
N LEU A 194 0.13 -2.72 -6.84
CA LEU A 194 0.59 -4.06 -6.49
C LEU A 194 -0.26 -5.15 -7.18
N SER A 195 -1.54 -4.89 -7.36
CA SER A 195 -2.45 -5.86 -7.94
C SER A 195 -2.18 -6.12 -9.42
N HIS A 196 -2.01 -5.06 -10.21
CA HIS A 196 -1.61 -5.21 -11.61
C HIS A 196 -0.26 -5.93 -11.77
N LEU A 197 0.65 -5.82 -10.80
CA LEU A 197 1.95 -6.48 -10.85
C LEU A 197 1.89 -7.98 -10.60
N ALA A 198 1.09 -8.41 -9.61
CA ALA A 198 0.88 -9.83 -9.39
C ALA A 198 0.36 -10.51 -10.68
N SER A 199 -0.54 -9.86 -11.40
CA SER A 199 -1.06 -10.38 -12.68
C SER A 199 -0.08 -10.29 -13.85
N ALA A 200 0.88 -9.36 -13.83
CA ALA A 200 1.86 -9.16 -14.89
C ALA A 200 3.15 -10.00 -14.73
N ALA A 201 3.42 -10.54 -13.54
CA ALA A 201 4.65 -11.27 -13.21
C ALA A 201 4.86 -12.59 -13.97
N SER A 202 4.05 -12.89 -15.00
CA SER A 202 4.15 -14.08 -15.86
C SER A 202 4.01 -15.41 -15.12
N ASP A 203 3.57 -15.39 -13.85
CA ASP A 203 3.12 -16.58 -13.15
C ASP A 203 1.69 -16.90 -13.61
N PRO A 204 1.46 -18.01 -14.35
CA PRO A 204 0.13 -18.36 -14.85
C PRO A 204 -0.89 -18.62 -13.72
N SER A 205 -0.42 -18.80 -12.47
CA SER A 205 -1.30 -18.94 -11.30
C SER A 205 -1.90 -17.63 -10.80
N LEU A 206 -1.36 -16.47 -11.24
CA LEU A 206 -1.80 -15.13 -10.81
C LEU A 206 -2.64 -14.39 -11.87
N LEU A 207 -2.96 -15.05 -13.00
CA LEU A 207 -3.89 -14.54 -13.99
C LEU A 207 -5.30 -14.51 -13.43
N PRO A 208 -6.10 -13.45 -13.71
CA PRO A 208 -7.50 -13.46 -13.36
C PRO A 208 -8.22 -14.66 -13.97
N TYR A 209 -9.12 -15.26 -13.23
CA TYR A 209 -9.98 -16.34 -13.71
C TYR A 209 -11.45 -16.02 -13.46
N ASP A 210 -12.29 -16.59 -14.32
CA ASP A 210 -13.73 -16.56 -14.17
C ASP A 210 -14.15 -17.49 -13.03
N ALA A 211 -15.04 -17.02 -12.16
CA ALA A 211 -15.55 -17.76 -11.00
C ALA A 211 -16.82 -18.58 -11.30
N THR A 212 -17.22 -18.71 -12.57
CA THR A 212 -18.44 -19.44 -13.00
C THR A 212 -18.49 -20.90 -12.60
N ASP A 213 -17.34 -21.53 -12.37
CA ASP A 213 -17.26 -22.91 -11.89
C ASP A 213 -17.23 -23.04 -10.36
N VAL A 214 -17.11 -21.91 -9.64
CA VAL A 214 -17.10 -21.86 -8.17
C VAL A 214 -18.44 -21.39 -7.61
N ILE A 215 -18.95 -20.28 -8.16
CA ILE A 215 -20.18 -19.64 -7.69
C ILE A 215 -21.13 -19.39 -8.87
N PRO A 216 -22.45 -19.63 -8.69
CA PRO A 216 -23.44 -19.38 -9.73
C PRO A 216 -23.41 -17.96 -10.27
N VAL A 217 -23.75 -17.77 -11.55
CA VAL A 217 -23.78 -16.44 -12.20
C VAL A 217 -24.66 -15.44 -11.43
N ALA A 218 -25.80 -15.90 -10.89
CA ALA A 218 -26.66 -15.05 -10.06
C ALA A 218 -25.93 -14.52 -8.83
N ASP A 219 -25.08 -15.33 -8.20
CA ASP A 219 -24.32 -14.96 -7.01
C ASP A 219 -23.15 -14.06 -7.32
N GLN A 220 -22.51 -14.27 -8.46
CA GLN A 220 -21.53 -13.33 -8.99
C GLN A 220 -22.17 -11.96 -9.20
N GLN A 221 -23.36 -11.90 -9.78
CA GLN A 221 -24.05 -10.62 -9.98
C GLN A 221 -24.41 -9.96 -8.64
N ARG A 222 -24.92 -10.73 -7.67
CA ARG A 222 -25.19 -10.22 -6.31
C ARG A 222 -23.91 -9.68 -5.64
N LEU A 223 -22.80 -10.37 -5.78
CA LEU A 223 -21.49 -9.94 -5.27
C LEU A 223 -21.01 -8.66 -5.96
N LYS A 224 -21.11 -8.60 -7.30
CA LYS A 224 -20.79 -7.40 -8.11
C LYS A 224 -21.61 -6.20 -7.66
N ASP A 225 -22.92 -6.36 -7.52
CA ASP A 225 -23.82 -5.28 -7.11
C ASP A 225 -23.50 -4.82 -5.68
N SER A 226 -23.24 -5.75 -4.76
CA SER A 226 -22.90 -5.43 -3.37
C SER A 226 -21.60 -4.64 -3.26
N ILE A 227 -20.54 -5.06 -3.94
CA ILE A 227 -19.26 -4.33 -3.97
C ILE A 227 -19.42 -3.00 -4.74
N GLY A 228 -20.16 -3.02 -5.84
CA GLY A 228 -20.46 -1.84 -6.67
C GLY A 228 -21.16 -0.72 -5.90
N GLN A 229 -22.10 -1.06 -5.02
CA GLN A 229 -22.84 -0.12 -4.19
C GLN A 229 -22.11 0.26 -2.90
N ALA A 230 -21.05 -0.45 -2.51
CA ALA A 230 -20.33 -0.17 -1.27
C ALA A 230 -19.73 1.25 -1.26
N GLY A 231 -20.07 2.04 -0.25
CA GLY A 231 -19.67 3.45 -0.14
C GLY A 231 -18.52 3.74 0.81
N ARG A 232 -17.80 2.72 1.30
CA ARG A 232 -16.76 2.87 2.33
C ARG A 232 -15.55 2.00 2.01
N ALA A 233 -14.39 2.39 2.55
CA ALA A 233 -13.13 1.65 2.43
C ALA A 233 -13.17 0.23 3.03
N ILE A 234 -14.17 -0.09 3.85
CA ILE A 234 -14.44 -1.43 4.38
C ILE A 234 -15.83 -1.87 3.94
N TRP A 235 -15.91 -3.01 3.25
CA TRP A 235 -17.14 -3.67 2.85
C TRP A 235 -17.23 -5.01 3.58
N ARG A 236 -18.20 -5.16 4.48
CA ARG A 236 -18.44 -6.41 5.25
C ARG A 236 -17.18 -6.98 5.93
N GLY A 237 -16.31 -6.10 6.45
CA GLY A 237 -15.05 -6.49 7.10
C GLY A 237 -13.89 -6.76 6.13
N HIS A 238 -14.13 -6.72 4.82
CA HIS A 238 -13.11 -6.80 3.78
C HIS A 238 -12.68 -5.40 3.33
N ARG A 239 -11.42 -5.27 2.92
CA ARG A 239 -10.92 -4.00 2.38
C ARG A 239 -11.49 -3.77 0.98
N LEU A 240 -12.01 -2.57 0.75
CA LEU A 240 -12.46 -2.10 -0.55
C LEU A 240 -11.47 -1.08 -1.10
N VAL A 241 -11.15 -1.21 -2.37
CA VAL A 241 -10.36 -0.29 -3.18
C VAL A 241 -11.31 0.36 -4.18
N ASP A 242 -11.24 1.68 -4.33
CA ASP A 242 -12.11 2.44 -5.22
C ASP A 242 -11.29 3.48 -5.97
N VAL A 243 -11.29 3.37 -7.30
CA VAL A 243 -10.50 4.22 -8.20
C VAL A 243 -11.32 4.67 -9.39
N CYS A 244 -11.00 5.84 -9.92
CA CYS A 244 -11.68 6.44 -11.07
C CYS A 244 -10.66 7.00 -12.05
N ASP A 245 -10.82 6.72 -13.35
CA ASP A 245 -10.09 7.40 -14.41
C ASP A 245 -10.78 8.73 -14.73
N SER A 246 -10.15 9.84 -14.33
CA SER A 246 -10.63 11.19 -14.59
C SER A 246 -10.35 11.66 -16.03
N GLY A 247 -9.63 10.87 -16.84
CA GLY A 247 -9.23 11.23 -18.21
C GLY A 247 -10.22 10.80 -19.31
N ARG A 248 -10.62 9.52 -19.37
CA ARG A 248 -11.52 8.98 -20.42
C ARG A 248 -12.88 8.52 -19.87
N GLY A 249 -13.76 9.48 -19.59
CA GLY A 249 -15.18 9.21 -19.35
C GLY A 249 -15.52 8.63 -17.99
N GLY A 250 -14.68 8.84 -16.97
CA GLY A 250 -15.03 8.54 -15.57
C GLY A 250 -15.14 7.05 -15.25
N ARG A 251 -14.35 6.18 -15.91
CA ARG A 251 -14.38 4.75 -15.63
C ARG A 251 -13.96 4.51 -14.18
N ARG A 252 -14.91 4.02 -13.38
CA ARG A 252 -14.68 3.61 -12.01
C ARG A 252 -14.33 2.13 -11.98
N ALA A 253 -13.32 1.76 -11.22
CA ALA A 253 -13.02 0.39 -10.89
C ALA A 253 -13.05 0.23 -9.37
N LYS A 254 -13.62 -0.89 -8.93
CA LYS A 254 -13.63 -1.29 -7.52
C LYS A 254 -12.96 -2.63 -7.36
N MET A 255 -12.37 -2.88 -6.21
CA MET A 255 -11.80 -4.18 -5.89
C MET A 255 -11.98 -4.49 -4.41
N ALA A 256 -12.41 -5.71 -4.10
CA ALA A 256 -12.47 -6.20 -2.73
C ALA A 256 -11.31 -7.16 -2.47
N ILE A 257 -10.61 -6.98 -1.34
CA ILE A 257 -9.62 -7.95 -0.86
C ILE A 257 -10.33 -8.88 0.12
N LEU A 258 -10.63 -10.10 -0.34
CA LEU A 258 -11.38 -11.07 0.44
C LEU A 258 -10.50 -11.78 1.48
N CYS A 259 -9.24 -12.04 1.14
CA CYS A 259 -8.25 -12.68 1.99
C CYS A 259 -6.85 -12.07 1.76
N GLY A 260 -5.98 -12.08 2.76
CA GLY A 260 -4.57 -11.69 2.66
C GLY A 260 -4.18 -10.52 3.55
N CYS A 261 -5.13 -9.84 4.19
CA CYS A 261 -4.89 -8.67 5.03
C CYS A 261 -4.62 -9.00 6.51
N LYS A 262 -4.63 -10.27 6.91
CA LYS A 262 -4.46 -10.70 8.31
C LYS A 262 -3.18 -11.52 8.50
N ALA A 263 -2.71 -11.57 9.75
CA ALA A 263 -1.54 -12.34 10.15
C ALA A 263 -1.70 -13.85 9.91
N THR A 264 -2.91 -14.36 10.09
CA THR A 264 -3.29 -15.76 9.91
C THR A 264 -3.47 -16.15 8.46
N ASP A 265 -3.53 -15.19 7.54
CA ASP A 265 -3.65 -15.47 6.12
C ASP A 265 -2.30 -15.94 5.58
N GLU A 266 -2.35 -16.93 4.69
CA GLU A 266 -1.16 -17.52 4.04
C GLU A 266 -1.09 -17.22 2.54
N PHE A 267 -2.17 -16.67 2.00
CA PHE A 267 -2.37 -16.32 0.60
C PHE A 267 -3.31 -15.10 0.54
N ALA A 268 -3.46 -14.52 -0.63
CA ALA A 268 -4.34 -13.39 -0.86
C ALA A 268 -5.39 -13.75 -1.92
N VAL A 269 -6.62 -13.28 -1.72
CA VAL A 269 -7.71 -13.37 -2.69
C VAL A 269 -8.29 -11.99 -2.89
N ARG A 270 -8.46 -11.61 -4.14
CA ARG A 270 -9.12 -10.36 -4.50
C ARG A 270 -10.11 -10.56 -5.63
N VAL A 271 -11.09 -9.68 -5.66
CA VAL A 271 -12.13 -9.65 -6.67
C VAL A 271 -12.20 -8.23 -7.21
N ALA A 272 -12.05 -8.08 -8.53
CA ALA A 272 -12.06 -6.79 -9.19
C ALA A 272 -13.34 -6.60 -10.01
N LEU A 273 -13.82 -5.36 -10.00
CA LEU A 273 -14.90 -4.82 -10.80
C LEU A 273 -14.33 -3.73 -11.70
N GLY A 274 -14.23 -3.98 -13.01
CA GLY A 274 -14.31 -2.91 -14.01
C GLY A 274 -13.25 -2.87 -15.11
N GLY A 275 -13.66 -2.29 -16.24
CA GLY A 275 -12.83 -1.34 -17.00
C GLY A 275 -12.77 -1.52 -18.51
N SER A 276 -12.96 -2.72 -19.06
CA SER A 276 -12.95 -2.95 -20.51
C SER A 276 -14.35 -3.23 -21.02
N GLY A 277 -14.77 -2.56 -22.10
CA GLY A 277 -16.05 -2.83 -22.78
C GLY A 277 -16.11 -4.20 -23.47
N MET A 278 -15.37 -5.20 -22.98
CA MET A 278 -15.30 -6.52 -23.55
C MET A 278 -15.59 -7.66 -22.55
N TRP A 279 -15.63 -7.42 -21.23
CA TRP A 279 -15.94 -8.48 -20.26
C TRP A 279 -16.71 -7.94 -19.03
N ASP A 280 -17.93 -8.44 -18.85
CA ASP A 280 -18.83 -8.21 -17.69
C ASP A 280 -18.58 -9.23 -16.56
N VAL A 281 -17.38 -9.81 -16.54
CA VAL A 281 -17.02 -10.98 -15.71
C VAL A 281 -16.43 -10.52 -14.38
N LEU A 282 -16.76 -11.26 -13.32
CA LEU A 282 -16.14 -11.09 -12.01
C LEU A 282 -14.69 -11.61 -12.07
N GLU A 283 -13.72 -10.70 -12.06
CA GLU A 283 -12.31 -11.11 -12.10
C GLU A 283 -11.82 -11.49 -10.71
N VAL A 284 -11.49 -12.76 -10.51
CA VAL A 284 -10.87 -13.25 -9.28
C VAL A 284 -9.38 -13.48 -9.49
N SER A 285 -8.56 -13.03 -8.55
CA SER A 285 -7.12 -13.38 -8.51
C SER A 285 -6.77 -13.94 -7.14
N THR A 286 -5.91 -14.96 -7.11
CA THR A 286 -5.39 -15.57 -5.88
C THR A 286 -3.88 -15.74 -5.94
N THR A 287 -3.25 -15.83 -4.77
CA THR A 287 -1.87 -16.30 -4.62
C THR A 287 -1.78 -17.68 -3.95
N GLU A 288 -2.91 -18.37 -3.83
CA GLU A 288 -2.95 -19.78 -3.47
C GLU A 288 -2.13 -20.59 -4.50
N ARG A 289 -1.31 -21.53 -4.00
CA ARG A 289 -0.58 -22.42 -4.90
C ARG A 289 -1.54 -23.38 -5.56
N VAL A 290 -1.34 -23.60 -6.86
CA VAL A 290 -2.12 -24.59 -7.63
C VAL A 290 -1.95 -25.97 -6.98
N VAL A 291 -3.07 -26.55 -6.53
CA VAL A 291 -3.10 -27.90 -5.92
C VAL A 291 -3.20 -28.99 -7.00
N TRP A 292 -3.94 -28.71 -8.07
CA TRP A 292 -4.15 -29.66 -9.15
C TRP A 292 -4.18 -28.97 -10.52
N ALA A 293 -3.76 -29.65 -11.58
CA ALA A 293 -3.76 -29.12 -12.95
C ALA A 293 -5.12 -29.24 -13.65
N GLY A 294 -6.20 -29.30 -12.87
CA GLY A 294 -7.58 -29.34 -13.35
C GLY A 294 -7.95 -28.10 -14.15
N LYS A 295 -9.13 -28.14 -14.78
CA LYS A 295 -9.61 -27.00 -15.56
C LYS A 295 -10.34 -25.98 -14.69
N GLY A 296 -10.95 -26.41 -13.58
CA GLY A 296 -11.72 -25.54 -12.70
C GLY A 296 -10.89 -24.81 -11.65
N VAL A 297 -11.26 -23.57 -11.34
CA VAL A 297 -10.79 -22.77 -10.21
C VAL A 297 -10.97 -23.52 -8.89
N ALA A 298 -12.12 -24.16 -8.66
CA ALA A 298 -12.36 -24.90 -7.41
C ALA A 298 -11.39 -26.07 -7.22
N GLU A 299 -10.97 -26.72 -8.31
CA GLU A 299 -10.04 -27.83 -8.26
C GLU A 299 -8.59 -27.36 -8.15
N ARG A 300 -8.26 -26.24 -8.83
CA ARG A 300 -6.92 -25.64 -8.82
C ARG A 300 -6.61 -24.93 -7.50
N PHE A 301 -7.62 -24.26 -6.93
CA PHE A 301 -7.52 -23.32 -5.81
C PHE A 301 -8.68 -23.53 -4.81
N PRO A 302 -8.71 -24.69 -4.11
CA PRO A 302 -9.82 -25.04 -3.23
C PRO A 302 -10.02 -24.06 -2.07
N ARG A 303 -8.95 -23.44 -1.53
CA ARG A 303 -9.09 -22.46 -0.43
C ARG A 303 -9.70 -21.16 -0.93
N THR A 304 -9.34 -20.74 -2.14
CA THR A 304 -9.92 -19.57 -2.81
C THR A 304 -11.41 -19.80 -3.07
N ALA A 305 -11.78 -21.00 -3.53
CA ALA A 305 -13.17 -21.36 -3.71
C ALA A 305 -13.97 -21.28 -2.41
N ALA A 306 -13.43 -21.81 -1.31
CA ALA A 306 -14.06 -21.69 0.01
C ALA A 306 -14.27 -20.22 0.42
N VAL A 307 -13.26 -19.36 0.24
CA VAL A 307 -13.39 -17.92 0.54
C VAL A 307 -14.51 -17.26 -0.27
N LEU A 308 -14.64 -17.59 -1.56
CA LEU A 308 -15.71 -17.04 -2.41
C LEU A 308 -17.09 -17.52 -1.96
N ILE A 309 -17.24 -18.81 -1.66
CA ILE A 309 -18.49 -19.41 -1.19
C ILE A 309 -18.91 -18.77 0.13
N ASP A 310 -18.01 -18.70 1.12
CA ASP A 310 -18.30 -18.09 2.43
C ASP A 310 -18.79 -16.65 2.30
N VAL A 311 -18.16 -15.86 1.41
CA VAL A 311 -18.55 -14.47 1.15
C VAL A 311 -19.93 -14.38 0.52
N VAL A 312 -20.25 -15.24 -0.45
CA VAL A 312 -21.55 -15.29 -1.13
C VAL A 312 -22.67 -15.78 -0.19
N GLU A 313 -22.39 -16.79 0.63
CA GLU A 313 -23.34 -17.27 1.64
C GLU A 313 -23.65 -16.17 2.65
N ALA A 314 -22.63 -15.45 3.13
CA ALA A 314 -22.81 -14.31 4.02
C ALA A 314 -23.61 -13.16 3.37
N LEU A 315 -23.59 -13.02 2.04
CA LEU A 315 -24.46 -12.09 1.32
C LEU A 315 -25.93 -12.53 1.33
N SER A 316 -26.17 -13.84 1.25
CA SER A 316 -27.52 -14.42 1.20
C SER A 316 -28.25 -14.39 2.55
N VAL A 317 -27.52 -14.42 3.67
CA VAL A 317 -28.09 -14.40 5.03
C VAL A 317 -28.58 -13.01 5.47
N CYS A 318 -28.27 -11.95 4.70
CA CYS A 318 -28.60 -10.57 5.05
C CYS A 318 -29.77 -9.96 4.24
N VAL A 319 -30.60 -10.78 3.60
CA VAL A 319 -31.83 -10.36 2.90
C VAL A 319 -33.04 -10.59 3.80
#